data_AF-A0A4Q9MD35-F1
#
_entry.id   AF-A0A4Q9MD35-F1
#
_cell.length_a   1.000
_cell.length_b   1.000
_cell.length_c   1.000
_cell.angle_alpha   90.00
_cell.angle_beta   90.00
_cell.angle_gamma   90.00
#
_symmetry.space_group_name_H-M   'P 1'
#
loop_
_entity.id
_entity.type
_entity.pdbx_description
1 polymer ?
#
loop_
_entity_poly.entity_id
_entity_poly.type
_entity_poly.pdbx_seq_one_letter_code
_entity_poly.pdbx_strand_id
1 'polypeptide(L)'
;LVSLLSLAVFAFATPNPLPGSSTVVVRDPAIWYNSASKKYFVFSTGTGIQIFTSTSLLGPWTNVGSVLPNCTVIPISVPKPCSLWAPDINFVNGQYVLYYAASALGSQNSATGVATSPSMEPGTWTDHGAVVTSANGDEFNAIDPNLIVAHGQLKLSFGSYWDGIFQILLNSVTSPAEAPSGVPLAGYSGRPAEGGFTYKPASPPYYFEFFSDGITPLTGATTRPPAGQEYKVLVGRGPSESGPFVDAAGNALTLDVTPAAGTLVLGSHDNVYAPGGQSVFSDPVSGRDVLVYHYVPNDAFGGPSYLGINYLDFSSGWPIVVS
;
A
#
# COMPACT_ATOMS: atom_id res chain seq x y z
N LEU A 1 27.40 1.55 46.58
CA LEU A 1 26.91 2.54 45.60
C LEU A 1 26.45 1.78 44.37
N VAL A 2 25.14 1.75 44.10
CA VAL A 2 24.59 1.19 42.85
C VAL A 2 24.40 2.37 41.91
N SER A 3 25.15 2.37 40.80
CA SER A 3 25.04 3.38 39.75
C SER A 3 23.82 3.06 38.89
N LEU A 4 22.82 3.95 38.90
CA LEU A 4 21.76 3.94 37.89
C LEU A 4 22.35 4.48 36.58
N LEU A 5 22.56 3.62 35.59
CA LEU A 5 22.69 4.06 34.21
C LEU A 5 21.30 4.48 33.72
N SER A 6 21.07 5.78 33.61
CA SER A 6 19.91 6.30 32.89
C SER A 6 20.12 6.09 31.40
N LEU A 7 19.35 5.18 30.80
CA LEU A 7 19.30 5.02 29.35
C LEU A 7 18.52 6.23 28.79
N ALA A 8 19.23 7.20 28.21
CA ALA A 8 18.60 8.28 27.47
C ALA A 8 18.04 7.70 26.16
N VAL A 9 16.72 7.59 26.06
CA VAL A 9 16.03 7.26 24.81
C VAL A 9 15.97 8.54 23.98
N PHE A 10 16.78 8.62 22.93
CA PHE A 10 16.65 9.68 21.93
C PHE A 10 15.47 9.33 21.03
N ALA A 11 14.36 10.08 21.16
CA ALA A 11 13.29 10.04 20.17
C ALA A 11 13.74 10.86 18.94
N PHE A 12 14.10 10.18 17.86
CA PHE A 12 14.31 10.85 16.58
C PHE A 12 12.97 11.37 16.07
N ALA A 13 12.91 12.64 15.64
CA ALA A 13 11.73 13.19 15.00
C ALA A 13 11.48 12.47 13.67
N THR A 14 10.23 12.12 13.39
CA THR A 14 9.82 11.58 12.09
C THR A 14 10.05 12.64 11.00
N PRO A 15 10.80 12.34 9.93
CA PRO A 15 11.05 13.31 8.88
C PRO A 15 9.80 13.52 8.02
N ASN A 16 9.59 14.76 7.59
CA ASN A 16 8.61 15.10 6.56
C ASN A 16 8.96 14.41 5.22
N PRO A 17 7.99 14.27 4.28
CA PRO A 17 8.25 13.74 2.95
C PRO A 17 9.39 14.46 2.22
N LEU A 18 10.07 13.72 1.35
CA LEU A 18 10.99 14.30 0.37
C LEU A 18 10.30 15.43 -0.42
N PRO A 19 11.03 16.50 -0.78
CA PRO A 19 10.44 17.63 -1.49
C PRO A 19 9.98 17.25 -2.90
N GLY A 20 9.04 18.03 -3.44
CA GLY A 20 8.62 17.96 -4.85
C GLY A 20 7.38 17.11 -5.13
N SER A 21 6.82 16.43 -4.13
CA SER A 21 5.58 15.66 -4.24
C SER A 21 4.36 16.33 -3.60
N SER A 22 4.54 17.41 -2.82
CA SER A 22 3.49 18.04 -2.00
C SER A 22 2.37 18.73 -2.80
N THR A 23 2.49 18.86 -4.12
CA THR A 23 1.43 19.39 -4.99
C THR A 23 0.74 18.29 -5.80
N VAL A 24 1.17 17.04 -5.65
CA VAL A 24 0.70 15.90 -6.42
C VAL A 24 -0.45 15.24 -5.65
N VAL A 25 -1.67 15.43 -6.13
CA VAL A 25 -2.88 14.88 -5.50
C VAL A 25 -3.03 13.42 -5.89
N VAL A 26 -2.91 12.53 -4.91
CA VAL A 26 -3.03 11.06 -5.08
C VAL A 26 -3.71 10.46 -3.86
N ARG A 27 -4.21 9.25 -4.04
CA ARG A 27 -4.61 8.34 -2.95
C ARG A 27 -4.11 6.95 -3.30
N ASP A 28 -3.65 6.22 -2.29
CA ASP A 28 -3.13 4.86 -2.38
C ASP A 28 -2.05 4.69 -3.48
N PRO A 29 -0.93 5.46 -3.43
CA PRO A 29 0.05 5.48 -4.50
C PRO A 29 0.93 4.23 -4.54
N ALA A 30 1.04 3.63 -5.74
CA ALA A 30 2.05 2.64 -6.10
C ALA A 30 3.12 3.29 -6.97
N ILE A 31 4.40 2.96 -6.79
CA ILE A 31 5.50 3.56 -7.56
C ILE A 31 6.40 2.49 -8.19
N TRP A 32 6.92 2.79 -9.38
CA TRP A 32 7.92 1.96 -10.04
C TRP A 32 8.90 2.81 -10.86
N TYR A 33 10.13 2.32 -11.02
CA TYR A 33 11.12 2.92 -11.93
C TYR A 33 11.26 2.10 -13.22
N ASN A 34 11.00 2.73 -14.36
CA ASN A 34 11.24 2.13 -15.67
C ASN A 34 12.67 2.46 -16.13
N SER A 35 13.53 1.45 -16.18
CA SER A 35 14.93 1.61 -16.60
C SER A 35 15.09 1.93 -18.10
N ALA A 36 14.15 1.51 -18.95
CA ALA A 36 14.20 1.77 -20.39
C ALA A 36 13.87 3.23 -20.70
N SER A 37 12.85 3.80 -20.06
CA SER A 37 12.48 5.22 -20.23
C SER A 37 13.19 6.16 -19.26
N LYS A 38 13.86 5.62 -18.24
CA LYS A 38 14.53 6.36 -17.14
C LYS A 38 13.58 7.29 -16.39
N LYS A 39 12.36 6.82 -16.15
CA LYS A 39 11.30 7.57 -15.44
C LYS A 39 10.77 6.76 -14.27
N TYR A 40 10.39 7.48 -13.23
CA TYR A 40 9.45 7.01 -12.21
C TYR A 40 8.02 7.14 -12.72
N PHE A 41 7.20 6.17 -12.34
CA PHE A 41 5.75 6.14 -12.54
C PHE A 41 5.10 6.00 -11.17
N VAL A 42 4.13 6.86 -10.87
CA VAL A 42 3.22 6.71 -9.74
C VAL A 42 1.84 6.41 -10.28
N PHE A 43 1.26 5.32 -9.81
CA PHE A 43 -0.12 4.91 -10.06
C PHE A 43 -0.95 5.24 -8.84
N SER A 44 -2.16 5.75 -9.01
CA SER A 44 -3.00 6.08 -7.85
C SER A 44 -4.48 5.79 -8.09
N THR A 45 -5.20 5.59 -6.99
CA THR A 45 -6.67 5.60 -6.94
C THR A 45 -7.23 6.80 -7.72
N GLY A 46 -8.27 6.55 -8.51
CA GLY A 46 -8.96 7.56 -9.31
C GLY A 46 -9.51 7.01 -10.63
N THR A 47 -9.89 7.91 -11.54
CA THR A 47 -10.47 7.53 -12.83
C THR A 47 -9.52 6.63 -13.62
N GLY A 48 -9.85 5.35 -13.77
CA GLY A 48 -9.09 4.36 -14.54
C GLY A 48 -7.67 4.08 -14.01
N ILE A 49 -7.39 4.36 -12.73
CA ILE A 49 -6.03 4.42 -12.13
C ILE A 49 -5.16 5.49 -12.78
N GLN A 50 -4.91 6.59 -12.07
CA GLN A 50 -4.15 7.74 -12.60
C GLN A 50 -2.66 7.40 -12.73
N ILE A 51 -1.98 7.99 -13.72
CA ILE A 51 -0.55 7.82 -13.96
C ILE A 51 0.15 9.18 -13.85
N PHE A 52 1.13 9.26 -12.96
CA PHE A 52 2.04 10.39 -12.83
C PHE A 52 3.46 9.97 -13.18
N THR A 53 4.23 10.81 -13.86
CA THR A 53 5.62 10.51 -14.21
C THR A 53 6.58 11.59 -13.78
N SER A 54 7.81 11.19 -13.48
CA SER A 54 8.94 12.10 -13.30
C SER A 54 10.25 11.42 -13.68
N THR A 55 11.30 12.20 -13.95
CA THR A 55 12.67 11.66 -14.12
C THR A 55 13.44 11.62 -12.80
N SER A 56 12.84 12.13 -11.72
CA SER A 56 13.41 12.20 -10.38
C SER A 56 12.35 11.88 -9.33
N LEU A 57 12.74 11.19 -8.24
CA LEU A 57 11.87 11.03 -7.07
C LEU A 57 11.41 12.37 -6.48
N LEU A 58 12.22 13.42 -6.68
CA LEU A 58 11.95 14.78 -6.20
C LEU A 58 11.08 15.61 -7.17
N GLY A 59 10.48 14.97 -8.17
CA GLY A 59 9.69 15.66 -9.18
C GLY A 59 10.52 16.50 -10.15
N PRO A 60 9.87 17.40 -10.91
CA PRO A 60 8.43 17.62 -10.93
C PRO A 60 7.67 16.40 -11.44
N TRP A 61 6.45 16.19 -10.95
CA TRP A 61 5.57 15.10 -11.36
C TRP A 61 4.51 15.62 -12.33
N THR A 62 4.23 14.86 -13.39
CA THR A 62 3.23 15.20 -14.41
C THR A 62 2.19 14.10 -14.51
N ASN A 63 0.90 14.44 -14.40
CA ASN A 63 -0.18 13.50 -14.74
C ASN A 63 -0.20 13.30 -16.26
N VAL A 64 -0.08 12.05 -16.71
CA VAL A 64 -0.01 11.68 -18.14
C VAL A 64 -1.24 10.89 -18.61
N GLY A 65 -2.24 10.68 -17.75
CA GLY A 65 -3.46 9.95 -18.07
C GLY A 65 -3.77 8.84 -17.07
N SER A 66 -4.32 7.73 -17.56
CA SER A 66 -4.71 6.59 -16.73
C SER A 66 -4.39 5.26 -17.37
N VAL A 67 -4.36 4.20 -16.56
CA VAL A 67 -4.12 2.81 -16.99
C VAL A 67 -5.28 2.33 -17.86
N LEU A 68 -6.52 2.52 -17.38
CA LEU A 68 -7.76 2.04 -18.00
C LEU A 68 -8.69 3.22 -18.34
N PRO A 69 -8.40 4.03 -19.38
CA PRO A 69 -9.18 5.21 -19.72
C PRO A 69 -10.62 4.90 -20.16
N ASN A 70 -10.88 3.68 -20.65
CA ASN A 70 -12.20 3.21 -21.06
C ASN A 70 -12.91 2.39 -19.98
N CYS A 71 -12.44 2.49 -18.73
CA CYS A 71 -12.84 1.67 -17.60
C CYS A 71 -12.48 0.18 -17.73
N THR A 72 -12.61 -0.53 -16.61
CA THR A 72 -12.33 -1.96 -16.54
C THR A 72 -13.42 -2.80 -17.20
N VAL A 73 -13.05 -3.99 -17.69
CA VAL A 73 -13.96 -5.02 -18.20
C VAL A 73 -14.68 -5.80 -17.09
N ILE A 74 -14.29 -5.60 -15.82
CA ILE A 74 -14.93 -6.27 -14.68
C ILE A 74 -16.39 -5.78 -14.56
N PRO A 75 -17.39 -6.68 -14.50
CA PRO A 75 -18.80 -6.32 -14.43
C PRO A 75 -19.24 -5.94 -12.99
N ILE A 76 -18.48 -5.08 -12.30
CA ILE A 76 -18.80 -4.54 -10.97
C ILE A 76 -19.09 -3.05 -11.10
N SER A 77 -20.10 -2.59 -10.36
CA SER A 77 -20.43 -1.17 -10.30
C SER A 77 -19.35 -0.40 -9.55
N VAL A 78 -18.65 0.51 -10.24
CA VAL A 78 -17.66 1.42 -9.66
C VAL A 78 -18.17 2.87 -9.70
N PRO A 79 -17.74 3.76 -8.78
CA PRO A 79 -18.11 5.17 -8.83
C PRO A 79 -17.76 5.81 -10.17
N LYS A 80 -18.65 6.64 -10.71
CA LYS A 80 -18.39 7.36 -11.97
C LYS A 80 -17.23 8.36 -11.83
N PRO A 81 -16.47 8.63 -12.91
CA PRO A 81 -16.61 8.06 -14.25
C PRO A 81 -15.99 6.67 -14.43
N CYS A 82 -15.07 6.26 -13.56
CA CYS A 82 -14.56 4.89 -13.41
C CYS A 82 -13.51 4.88 -12.28
N SER A 83 -13.94 5.14 -11.05
CA SER A 83 -13.01 5.22 -9.91
C SER A 83 -12.55 3.82 -9.52
N LEU A 84 -11.29 3.50 -9.84
CA LEU A 84 -10.59 2.27 -9.45
C LEU A 84 -9.57 2.61 -8.38
N TRP A 85 -9.28 1.66 -7.49
CA TRP A 85 -8.58 1.95 -6.23
C TRP A 85 -7.31 1.12 -6.05
N ALA A 86 -6.45 1.63 -5.17
CA ALA A 86 -5.31 0.96 -4.55
C ALA A 86 -4.51 0.08 -5.52
N PRO A 87 -3.86 0.67 -6.54
CA PRO A 87 -3.04 -0.09 -7.45
C PRO A 87 -1.80 -0.67 -6.75
N ASP A 88 -1.31 -1.78 -7.27
CA ASP A 88 0.06 -2.28 -7.01
C ASP A 88 0.73 -2.65 -8.32
N ILE A 89 2.03 -2.38 -8.45
CA ILE A 89 2.78 -2.49 -9.71
C ILE A 89 4.02 -3.36 -9.54
N ASN A 90 4.16 -4.34 -10.43
CA ASN A 90 5.26 -5.30 -10.42
C ASN A 90 5.81 -5.52 -11.84
N PHE A 91 7.02 -6.07 -11.95
CA PHE A 91 7.57 -6.53 -13.22
C PHE A 91 7.76 -8.05 -13.19
N VAL A 92 6.94 -8.77 -13.96
CA VAL A 92 6.89 -10.24 -13.95
C VAL A 92 6.94 -10.74 -15.40
N ASN A 93 7.83 -11.70 -15.67
CA ASN A 93 7.94 -12.36 -16.99
C ASN A 93 8.04 -11.39 -18.18
N GLY A 94 8.76 -10.29 -18.01
CA GLY A 94 8.99 -9.31 -19.09
C GLY A 94 7.87 -8.29 -19.29
N GLN A 95 6.84 -8.29 -18.43
CA GLN A 95 5.74 -7.32 -18.47
C GLN A 95 5.60 -6.60 -17.14
N TYR A 96 5.15 -5.34 -17.21
CA TYR A 96 4.62 -4.64 -16.06
C TYR A 96 3.21 -5.15 -15.79
N VAL A 97 2.95 -5.51 -14.54
CA VAL A 97 1.69 -6.09 -14.06
C VAL A 97 1.15 -5.19 -12.97
N LEU A 98 -0.01 -4.60 -13.22
CA LEU A 98 -0.69 -3.71 -12.30
C LEU A 98 -1.98 -4.37 -11.81
N TYR A 99 -2.05 -4.67 -10.52
CA TYR A 99 -3.30 -5.04 -9.87
C TYR A 99 -4.03 -3.79 -9.41
N TYR A 100 -5.35 -3.83 -9.37
CA TYR A 100 -6.20 -2.73 -8.91
C TYR A 100 -7.51 -3.26 -8.32
N ALA A 101 -8.21 -2.43 -7.55
CA ALA A 101 -9.52 -2.75 -7.00
C ALA A 101 -10.66 -2.09 -7.79
N ALA A 102 -11.72 -2.86 -8.02
CA ALA A 102 -13.03 -2.39 -8.48
C ALA A 102 -14.05 -2.61 -7.37
N SER A 103 -14.52 -1.53 -6.75
CA SER A 103 -15.46 -1.58 -5.63
C SER A 103 -16.23 -0.26 -5.48
N ALA A 104 -17.08 -0.18 -4.46
CA ALA A 104 -17.83 0.99 -4.03
C ALA A 104 -17.78 1.13 -2.50
N LEU A 105 -17.88 2.35 -1.98
CA LEU A 105 -17.64 2.61 -0.55
C LEU A 105 -18.60 1.79 0.32
N GLY A 106 -18.05 1.06 1.29
CA GLY A 106 -18.81 0.20 2.21
C GLY A 106 -19.39 -1.08 1.57
N SER A 107 -19.01 -1.40 0.33
CA SER A 107 -19.42 -2.63 -0.35
C SER A 107 -18.40 -3.75 -0.16
N GLN A 108 -18.88 -4.97 0.02
CA GLN A 108 -18.06 -6.19 -0.07
C GLN A 108 -18.17 -6.86 -1.45
N ASN A 109 -19.13 -6.44 -2.29
CA ASN A 109 -19.17 -6.84 -3.69
C ASN A 109 -18.06 -6.11 -4.45
N SER A 110 -16.90 -6.76 -4.54
CA SER A 110 -15.64 -6.17 -4.96
C SER A 110 -14.83 -7.15 -5.80
N ALA A 111 -13.88 -6.63 -6.57
CA ALA A 111 -12.90 -7.44 -7.26
C ALA A 111 -11.52 -6.79 -7.27
N THR A 112 -10.50 -7.64 -7.20
CA THR A 112 -9.14 -7.32 -7.59
C THR A 112 -8.97 -7.71 -9.06
N GLY A 113 -8.73 -6.71 -9.90
CA GLY A 113 -8.42 -6.87 -11.32
C GLY A 113 -6.94 -6.78 -11.62
N VAL A 114 -6.55 -7.11 -12.85
CA VAL A 114 -5.17 -6.98 -13.32
C VAL A 114 -5.08 -6.46 -14.74
N ALA A 115 -4.15 -5.53 -14.96
CA ALA A 115 -3.77 -5.04 -16.27
C ALA A 115 -2.26 -5.28 -16.50
N THR A 116 -1.87 -5.56 -17.74
CA THR A 116 -0.44 -5.68 -18.10
C THR A 116 -0.02 -4.66 -19.15
N SER A 117 1.25 -4.26 -19.12
CA SER A 117 1.83 -3.33 -20.09
C SER A 117 3.29 -3.67 -20.38
N PRO A 118 3.76 -3.46 -21.62
CA PRO A 118 5.18 -3.56 -21.95
C PRO A 118 6.02 -2.34 -21.49
N SER A 119 5.42 -1.20 -21.16
CA SER A 119 6.16 0.05 -20.92
C SER A 119 5.67 0.95 -19.78
N MET A 120 4.52 0.64 -19.18
CA MET A 120 3.76 1.47 -18.23
C MET A 120 3.14 2.75 -18.80
N GLU A 121 3.45 3.13 -20.04
CA GLU A 121 2.94 4.37 -20.63
C GLU A 121 1.41 4.27 -20.91
N PRO A 122 0.67 5.40 -20.84
CA PRO A 122 -0.75 5.44 -21.20
C PRO A 122 -1.03 4.79 -22.56
N GLY A 123 -2.14 4.05 -22.66
CA GLY A 123 -2.56 3.39 -23.91
C GLY A 123 -1.82 2.09 -24.25
N THR A 124 -0.89 1.63 -23.41
CA THR A 124 -0.18 0.35 -23.60
C THR A 124 -0.70 -0.77 -22.71
N TRP A 125 -1.68 -0.48 -21.87
CA TRP A 125 -2.24 -1.41 -20.90
C TRP A 125 -3.33 -2.28 -21.52
N THR A 126 -3.32 -3.57 -21.17
CA THR A 126 -4.36 -4.54 -21.49
C THR A 126 -5.03 -4.98 -20.19
N ASP A 127 -6.34 -4.77 -20.06
CA ASP A 127 -7.13 -5.27 -18.94
C ASP A 127 -7.46 -6.76 -19.13
N HIS A 128 -7.19 -7.57 -18.11
CA HIS A 128 -7.47 -9.01 -18.11
C HIS A 128 -8.67 -9.40 -17.23
N GLY A 129 -9.31 -8.42 -16.57
CA GLY A 129 -10.44 -8.65 -15.69
C GLY A 129 -10.04 -9.09 -14.29
N ALA A 130 -10.99 -9.74 -13.60
CA ALA A 130 -10.87 -10.08 -12.18
C ALA A 130 -10.01 -11.32 -11.94
N VAL A 131 -9.17 -11.25 -10.90
CA VAL A 131 -8.35 -12.36 -10.40
C VAL A 131 -8.89 -12.89 -9.07
N VAL A 132 -9.42 -12.00 -8.23
CA VAL A 132 -10.10 -12.32 -6.96
C VAL A 132 -11.38 -11.51 -6.89
N THR A 133 -12.46 -12.12 -6.39
CA THR A 133 -13.75 -11.46 -6.18
C THR A 133 -14.27 -11.77 -4.78
N SER A 134 -15.03 -10.84 -4.22
CA SER A 134 -15.79 -11.05 -2.99
C SER A 134 -17.23 -10.60 -3.16
N ALA A 135 -18.12 -11.14 -2.34
CA ALA A 135 -19.52 -10.77 -2.21
C ALA A 135 -19.86 -10.52 -0.73
N ASN A 136 -21.04 -9.93 -0.50
CA ASN A 136 -21.53 -9.70 0.86
C ASN A 136 -21.65 -11.03 1.63
N GLY A 137 -21.01 -11.08 2.80
CA GLY A 137 -21.00 -12.26 3.67
C GLY A 137 -19.74 -13.12 3.53
N ASP A 138 -18.85 -12.81 2.60
CA ASP A 138 -17.52 -13.42 2.56
C ASP A 138 -16.69 -12.98 3.78
N GLU A 139 -15.58 -13.68 4.03
CA GLU A 139 -14.65 -13.37 5.13
C GLU A 139 -13.87 -12.07 4.88
N PHE A 140 -13.63 -11.74 3.61
CA PHE A 140 -12.77 -10.63 3.18
C PHE A 140 -13.46 -9.71 2.18
N ASN A 141 -12.88 -8.52 2.00
CA ASN A 141 -13.19 -7.64 0.89
C ASN A 141 -12.05 -7.72 -0.14
N ALA A 142 -12.33 -8.09 -1.40
CA ALA A 142 -11.34 -8.35 -2.43
C ALA A 142 -10.76 -7.06 -3.06
N ILE A 143 -10.20 -6.18 -2.24
CA ILE A 143 -9.57 -4.91 -2.62
C ILE A 143 -8.14 -4.80 -2.05
N ASP A 144 -7.45 -3.70 -2.34
CA ASP A 144 -6.10 -3.39 -1.84
C ASP A 144 -5.06 -4.49 -2.15
N PRO A 145 -4.87 -4.83 -3.44
CA PRO A 145 -3.95 -5.88 -3.82
C PRO A 145 -2.48 -5.51 -3.58
N ASN A 146 -1.68 -6.51 -3.22
CA ASN A 146 -0.23 -6.46 -3.33
C ASN A 146 0.32 -7.80 -3.81
N LEU A 147 1.19 -7.79 -4.82
CA LEU A 147 1.86 -8.99 -5.31
C LEU A 147 3.29 -9.06 -4.76
N ILE A 148 3.67 -10.23 -4.25
CA ILE A 148 5.06 -10.59 -3.99
C ILE A 148 5.45 -11.83 -4.80
N VAL A 149 6.63 -11.77 -5.43
CA VAL A 149 7.26 -12.92 -6.08
C VAL A 149 8.33 -13.48 -5.14
N ALA A 150 8.03 -14.61 -4.51
CA ALA A 150 8.92 -15.27 -3.55
C ALA A 150 9.16 -16.71 -3.99
N HIS A 151 10.43 -17.13 -4.04
CA HIS A 151 10.81 -18.50 -4.42
C HIS A 151 10.21 -18.98 -5.77
N GLY A 152 10.02 -18.06 -6.72
CA GLY A 152 9.42 -18.34 -8.02
C GLY A 152 7.89 -18.50 -8.00
N GLN A 153 7.25 -18.29 -6.86
CA GLN A 153 5.80 -18.31 -6.68
C GLN A 153 5.23 -16.90 -6.64
N LEU A 154 4.04 -16.74 -7.20
CA LEU A 154 3.26 -15.50 -7.17
C LEU A 154 2.31 -15.56 -5.98
N LYS A 155 2.46 -14.65 -5.02
CA LYS A 155 1.51 -14.54 -3.91
C LYS A 155 0.86 -13.17 -3.94
N LEU A 156 -0.47 -13.17 -3.93
CA LEU A 156 -1.28 -11.96 -3.97
C LEU A 156 -1.92 -11.79 -2.61
N SER A 157 -1.57 -10.73 -1.90
CA SER A 157 -2.34 -10.25 -0.75
C SER A 157 -3.43 -9.28 -1.20
N PHE A 158 -4.51 -9.24 -0.43
CA PHE A 158 -5.65 -8.35 -0.59
C PHE A 158 -6.44 -8.32 0.72
N GLY A 159 -7.27 -7.30 0.92
CA GLY A 159 -8.13 -7.18 2.09
C GLY A 159 -8.11 -5.78 2.69
N SER A 160 -9.26 -5.38 3.18
CA SER A 160 -9.49 -4.11 3.86
C SER A 160 -10.67 -4.33 4.79
N TYR A 161 -10.51 -4.07 6.09
CA TYR A 161 -11.51 -4.27 7.14
C TYR A 161 -11.94 -5.75 7.25
N TRP A 162 -13.21 -6.04 7.60
CA TRP A 162 -13.75 -7.40 7.82
C TRP A 162 -12.78 -8.27 8.66
N ASP A 163 -12.44 -9.48 8.20
CA ASP A 163 -11.51 -10.36 8.92
C ASP A 163 -10.04 -10.12 8.54
N GLY A 164 -9.76 -9.04 7.82
CA GLY A 164 -8.42 -8.50 7.60
C GLY A 164 -7.87 -8.70 6.20
N ILE A 165 -6.54 -8.82 6.16
CA ILE A 165 -5.72 -8.97 4.95
C ILE A 165 -5.37 -10.45 4.81
N PHE A 166 -5.60 -10.99 3.62
CA PHE A 166 -5.37 -12.39 3.27
C PHE A 166 -4.37 -12.49 2.13
N GLN A 167 -3.72 -13.64 2.00
CA GLN A 167 -2.80 -13.94 0.90
C GLN A 167 -3.14 -15.27 0.25
N ILE A 168 -3.13 -15.29 -1.09
CA ILE A 168 -3.35 -16.50 -1.88
C ILE A 168 -2.18 -16.75 -2.81
N LEU A 169 -2.03 -18.01 -3.22
CA LEU A 169 -1.13 -18.41 -4.30
C LEU A 169 -1.82 -18.17 -5.64
N LEU A 170 -1.10 -17.55 -6.58
CA LEU A 170 -1.54 -17.43 -7.97
C LEU A 170 -0.82 -18.43 -8.86
N ASN A 171 -1.56 -19.08 -9.75
CA ASN A 171 -1.00 -19.93 -10.81
C ASN A 171 -0.40 -19.10 -11.94
N SER A 172 -0.96 -17.92 -12.20
CA SER A 172 -0.44 -16.94 -13.16
C SER A 172 -0.89 -15.54 -12.74
N VAL A 173 -0.26 -14.50 -13.31
CA VAL A 173 -0.63 -13.11 -13.00
C VAL A 173 -2.05 -12.75 -13.47
N THR A 174 -2.60 -13.42 -14.47
CA THR A 174 -3.89 -13.05 -15.09
C THR A 174 -5.01 -14.06 -14.86
N SER A 175 -4.70 -15.27 -14.40
CA SER A 175 -5.71 -16.30 -14.19
C SER A 175 -6.47 -16.03 -12.89
N PRO A 176 -7.81 -16.16 -12.89
CA PRO A 176 -8.57 -16.21 -11.64
C PRO A 176 -7.95 -17.23 -10.68
N ALA A 177 -7.84 -16.84 -9.41
CA ALA A 177 -7.30 -17.74 -8.40
C ALA A 177 -8.31 -18.88 -8.12
N GLU A 178 -7.80 -20.09 -8.00
CA GLU A 178 -8.57 -21.22 -7.46
C GLU A 178 -8.61 -21.07 -5.94
N ALA A 179 -9.77 -20.70 -5.38
CA ALA A 179 -9.87 -20.32 -3.97
C ALA A 179 -9.94 -21.54 -3.02
N PRO A 180 -9.03 -21.67 -2.02
CA PRO A 180 -9.17 -22.67 -0.96
C PRO A 180 -9.29 -22.07 0.46
N SER A 181 -9.50 -20.75 0.62
CA SER A 181 -9.21 -19.88 1.79
C SER A 181 -7.77 -19.35 1.80
N GLY A 182 -7.60 -18.03 1.95
CA GLY A 182 -6.29 -17.37 1.97
C GLY A 182 -5.62 -17.46 3.35
N VAL A 183 -4.31 -17.25 3.41
CA VAL A 183 -3.57 -17.14 4.67
C VAL A 183 -3.78 -15.74 5.25
N PRO A 184 -4.31 -15.57 6.47
CA PRO A 184 -4.46 -14.25 7.07
C PRO A 184 -3.09 -13.67 7.45
N LEU A 185 -2.82 -12.43 7.04
CA LEU A 185 -1.55 -11.75 7.25
C LEU A 185 -1.61 -10.72 8.38
N ALA A 186 -2.69 -9.93 8.43
CA ALA A 186 -2.87 -8.83 9.38
C ALA A 186 -4.35 -8.44 9.51
N GLY A 187 -4.74 -7.90 10.67
CA GLY A 187 -6.12 -7.54 10.92
C GLY A 187 -7.03 -8.73 11.24
N TYR A 188 -8.12 -8.46 11.96
CA TYR A 188 -9.14 -9.43 12.34
C TYR A 188 -10.35 -8.70 12.94
N SER A 189 -11.54 -9.33 12.96
CA SER A 189 -12.71 -8.91 13.73
C SER A 189 -13.16 -7.44 13.51
N GLY A 190 -13.16 -7.00 12.25
CA GLY A 190 -13.63 -5.67 11.86
C GLY A 190 -12.66 -4.53 12.16
N ARG A 191 -11.41 -4.83 12.51
CA ARG A 191 -10.34 -3.83 12.67
C ARG A 191 -10.23 -3.00 11.38
N PRO A 192 -10.10 -1.66 11.45
CA PRO A 192 -9.89 -0.80 10.28
C PRO A 192 -8.44 -0.93 9.78
N ALA A 193 -8.08 -2.13 9.32
CA ALA A 193 -6.79 -2.47 8.76
C ALA A 193 -6.94 -2.76 7.27
N GLU A 194 -6.12 -2.12 6.44
CA GLU A 194 -6.20 -2.21 4.98
C GLU A 194 -4.86 -1.87 4.31
N GLY A 195 -4.79 -1.92 2.97
CA GLY A 195 -3.56 -1.59 2.24
C GLY A 195 -2.38 -2.49 2.61
N GLY A 196 -2.61 -3.81 2.70
CA GLY A 196 -1.57 -4.79 3.00
C GLY A 196 -0.45 -4.78 1.95
N PHE A 197 0.81 -4.81 2.38
CA PHE A 197 1.96 -4.75 1.50
C PHE A 197 3.10 -5.63 2.05
N THR A 198 3.23 -6.83 1.48
CA THR A 198 4.30 -7.76 1.81
C THR A 198 5.56 -7.37 1.05
N TYR A 199 6.65 -7.14 1.78
CA TYR A 199 7.90 -6.67 1.21
C TYR A 199 9.12 -7.39 1.79
N LYS A 200 10.11 -7.66 0.94
CA LYS A 200 11.40 -8.26 1.33
C LYS A 200 12.55 -7.31 1.02
N PRO A 201 13.11 -6.61 2.03
CA PRO A 201 14.29 -5.78 1.81
C PRO A 201 15.52 -6.66 1.56
N ALA A 202 16.54 -6.11 0.92
CA ALA A 202 17.74 -6.86 0.54
C ALA A 202 18.59 -7.33 1.75
N SER A 203 18.64 -6.53 2.81
CA SER A 203 19.57 -6.74 3.95
C SER A 203 19.03 -7.66 5.05
N PRO A 204 17.93 -7.34 5.78
CA PRO A 204 17.44 -8.19 6.85
C PRO A 204 16.87 -9.52 6.30
N PRO A 205 16.96 -10.64 7.03
CA PRO A 205 16.49 -11.94 6.56
C PRO A 205 14.95 -12.09 6.62
N TYR A 206 14.24 -11.07 7.08
CA TYR A 206 12.79 -11.12 7.30
C TYR A 206 12.00 -10.56 6.12
N TYR A 207 10.81 -11.10 5.94
CA TYR A 207 9.73 -10.43 5.20
C TYR A 207 8.99 -9.50 6.16
N PHE A 208 8.45 -8.41 5.62
CA PHE A 208 7.68 -7.42 6.37
C PHE A 208 6.29 -7.32 5.76
N GLU A 209 5.26 -7.29 6.61
CA GLU A 209 3.89 -6.98 6.22
C GLU A 209 3.57 -5.59 6.73
N PHE A 210 3.56 -4.62 5.83
CA PHE A 210 3.07 -3.27 6.10
C PHE A 210 1.57 -3.23 5.89
N PHE A 211 0.86 -2.42 6.69
CA PHE A 211 -0.55 -2.16 6.49
C PHE A 211 -0.91 -0.82 7.11
N SER A 212 -1.99 -0.21 6.64
CA SER A 212 -2.54 0.99 7.25
C SER A 212 -3.62 0.63 8.27
N ASP A 213 -3.55 1.25 9.45
CA ASP A 213 -4.48 1.06 10.56
C ASP A 213 -5.18 2.37 10.92
N GLY A 214 -6.50 2.33 11.08
CA GLY A 214 -7.32 3.48 11.45
C GLY A 214 -8.08 4.05 10.27
N ILE A 215 -8.43 5.33 10.34
CA ILE A 215 -9.31 5.98 9.37
C ILE A 215 -8.59 7.17 8.73
N THR A 216 -8.56 7.21 7.40
CA THR A 216 -8.12 8.37 6.63
C THR A 216 -9.31 9.27 6.27
N PRO A 217 -9.25 10.60 6.48
CA PRO A 217 -10.31 11.49 6.03
C PRO A 217 -10.46 11.50 4.50
N LEU A 218 -11.71 11.53 4.04
CA LEU A 218 -12.03 11.78 2.64
C LEU A 218 -12.21 13.27 2.39
N THR A 219 -12.10 13.67 1.12
CA THR A 219 -12.37 15.05 0.71
C THR A 219 -13.81 15.41 1.07
N GLY A 220 -13.98 16.57 1.72
CA GLY A 220 -15.24 17.02 2.30
C GLY A 220 -15.46 16.63 3.76
N ALA A 221 -14.54 15.89 4.40
CA ALA A 221 -14.63 15.60 5.82
C ALA A 221 -14.67 16.88 6.66
N THR A 222 -15.63 16.95 7.58
CA THR A 222 -15.81 18.09 8.51
C THR A 222 -15.35 17.77 9.93
N THR A 223 -15.07 16.51 10.22
CA THR A 223 -14.56 16.02 11.51
C THR A 223 -13.33 15.15 11.29
N ARG A 224 -12.53 15.02 12.34
CA ARG A 224 -11.40 14.10 12.38
C ARG A 224 -11.82 12.75 12.97
N PRO A 225 -11.16 11.66 12.58
CA PRO A 225 -11.10 10.46 13.40
C PRO A 225 -10.77 10.79 14.87
N PRO A 226 -11.27 10.02 15.84
CA PRO A 226 -10.83 10.14 17.24
C PRO A 226 -9.31 10.01 17.35
N ALA A 227 -8.70 10.72 18.31
CA ALA A 227 -7.25 10.68 18.50
C ALA A 227 -6.75 9.24 18.73
N GLY A 228 -5.72 8.84 17.97
CA GLY A 228 -5.17 7.49 17.94
C GLY A 228 -5.84 6.54 16.92
N GLN A 229 -7.00 6.93 16.38
CA GLN A 229 -7.73 6.19 15.35
C GLN A 229 -7.55 6.78 13.94
N GLU A 230 -6.79 7.86 13.80
CA GLU A 230 -6.34 8.31 12.50
C GLU A 230 -5.40 7.27 11.86
N TYR A 231 -5.44 7.28 10.52
CA TYR A 231 -4.64 6.41 9.68
C TYR A 231 -3.14 6.50 10.01
N LYS A 232 -2.48 5.35 10.06
CA LYS A 232 -1.03 5.23 10.31
C LYS A 232 -0.52 3.93 9.69
N VAL A 233 0.73 3.92 9.28
CA VAL A 233 1.40 2.72 8.76
C VAL A 233 1.97 1.93 9.93
N LEU A 234 1.51 0.68 10.05
CA LEU A 234 2.04 -0.32 10.96
C LEU A 234 2.77 -1.42 10.18
N VAL A 235 3.61 -2.18 10.88
CA VAL A 235 4.34 -3.30 10.29
C VAL A 235 4.53 -4.46 11.26
N GLY A 236 4.51 -5.68 10.74
CA GLY A 236 5.08 -6.86 11.39
C GLY A 236 6.13 -7.50 10.50
N ARG A 237 6.95 -8.39 11.06
CA ARG A 237 7.95 -9.14 10.29
C ARG A 237 7.85 -10.64 10.57
N GLY A 238 8.22 -11.44 9.58
CA GLY A 238 8.06 -12.89 9.60
C GLY A 238 9.19 -13.60 8.84
N PRO A 239 9.30 -14.93 9.02
CA PRO A 239 10.34 -15.73 8.36
C PRO A 239 10.05 -16.04 6.89
N SER A 240 8.80 -15.84 6.43
CA SER A 240 8.37 -16.09 5.06
C SER A 240 7.43 -14.99 4.57
N GLU A 241 7.22 -14.94 3.27
CA GLU A 241 6.28 -14.06 2.58
C GLU A 241 4.82 -14.26 2.99
N SER A 242 4.49 -15.38 3.64
CA SER A 242 3.15 -15.63 4.21
C SER A 242 3.15 -15.56 5.74
N GLY A 243 4.22 -15.04 6.34
CA GLY A 243 4.35 -14.92 7.78
C GLY A 243 4.70 -16.25 8.49
N PRO A 244 4.18 -16.48 9.71
CA PRO A 244 3.36 -15.55 10.48
C PRO A 244 4.14 -14.24 10.74
N PHE A 245 3.45 -13.11 10.63
CA PHE A 245 4.02 -11.79 10.91
C PHE A 245 3.73 -11.39 12.35
N VAL A 246 4.78 -10.96 13.06
CA VAL A 246 4.68 -10.47 14.44
C VAL A 246 5.25 -9.06 14.56
N ASP A 247 4.73 -8.27 15.49
CA ASP A 247 5.26 -6.94 15.82
C ASP A 247 6.49 -7.00 16.74
N ALA A 248 7.06 -5.84 17.09
CA ALA A 248 8.24 -5.73 17.95
C ALA A 248 8.01 -6.22 19.39
N ALA A 249 6.75 -6.29 19.84
CA ALA A 249 6.36 -6.85 21.11
C ALA A 249 6.08 -8.37 21.04
N GLY A 250 6.10 -8.97 19.84
CA GLY A 250 5.87 -10.38 19.60
C GLY A 250 4.40 -10.76 19.40
N ASN A 251 3.50 -9.79 19.24
CA ASN A 251 2.09 -10.08 18.95
C ASN A 251 1.94 -10.39 17.45
N ALA A 252 1.21 -11.46 17.12
CA ALA A 252 0.84 -11.70 15.72
C ALA A 252 -0.10 -10.59 15.23
N LEU A 253 0.06 -10.15 13.98
CA LEU A 253 -0.72 -9.04 13.41
C LEU A 253 -2.22 -9.34 13.28
N THR A 254 -2.59 -10.62 13.37
CA THR A 254 -3.97 -11.13 13.35
C THR A 254 -4.60 -11.20 14.74
N LEU A 255 -3.88 -10.83 15.81
CA LEU A 255 -4.44 -10.80 17.15
C LEU A 255 -5.29 -9.54 17.35
N ASP A 256 -6.48 -9.75 17.92
CA ASP A 256 -7.31 -8.68 18.45
C ASP A 256 -6.84 -8.33 19.88
N VAL A 257 -5.97 -7.31 19.97
CA VAL A 257 -5.36 -6.82 21.21
C VAL A 257 -5.43 -5.30 21.27
N THR A 258 -5.30 -4.72 22.47
CA THR A 258 -5.27 -3.27 22.68
C THR A 258 -3.98 -2.87 23.41
N PRO A 259 -3.15 -1.96 22.86
CA PRO A 259 -3.26 -1.36 21.52
C PRO A 259 -3.14 -2.42 20.42
N ALA A 260 -3.68 -2.10 19.24
CA ALA A 260 -3.75 -3.03 18.12
C ALA A 260 -2.35 -3.51 17.69
N ALA A 261 -2.20 -4.80 17.38
CA ALA A 261 -0.92 -5.40 17.02
C ALA A 261 -0.30 -4.71 15.80
N GLY A 262 1.02 -4.50 15.82
CA GLY A 262 1.77 -3.82 14.76
C GLY A 262 2.77 -2.80 15.30
N THR A 263 3.96 -2.76 14.70
CA THR A 263 5.00 -1.77 15.02
C THR A 263 4.76 -0.50 14.22
N LEU A 264 4.70 0.67 14.85
CA LEU A 264 4.50 1.94 14.15
C LEU A 264 5.69 2.27 13.24
N VAL A 265 5.41 2.53 11.97
CA VAL A 265 6.39 3.01 10.98
C VAL A 265 6.20 4.50 10.72
N LEU A 266 4.95 4.91 10.46
CA LEU A 266 4.62 6.28 10.10
C LEU A 266 3.25 6.66 10.67
N GLY A 267 3.24 7.67 11.54
CA GLY A 267 2.01 8.27 12.06
C GLY A 267 1.94 9.76 11.77
N SER A 268 0.83 10.40 12.15
CA SER A 268 0.66 11.85 12.00
C SER A 268 1.77 12.64 12.73
N HIS A 269 2.35 13.62 12.05
CA HIS A 269 3.38 14.52 12.57
C HIS A 269 3.38 15.82 11.74
N ASP A 270 3.74 16.95 12.34
CA ASP A 270 3.74 18.26 11.68
C ASP A 270 2.45 18.52 10.86
N ASN A 271 2.59 18.76 9.55
CA ASN A 271 1.46 18.92 8.63
C ASN A 271 1.12 17.64 7.84
N VAL A 272 1.70 16.50 8.20
CA VAL A 272 1.39 15.18 7.67
C VAL A 272 0.33 14.53 8.58
N TYR A 273 -0.92 14.48 8.13
CA TYR A 273 -2.00 13.87 8.89
C TYR A 273 -2.53 12.62 8.19
N ALA A 274 -2.81 11.59 8.99
CA ALA A 274 -3.35 10.31 8.54
C ALA A 274 -2.56 9.67 7.35
N PRO A 275 -1.22 9.52 7.44
CA PRO A 275 -0.44 8.92 6.36
C PRO A 275 -0.68 7.41 6.22
N GLY A 276 -0.82 6.91 5.00
CA GLY A 276 -0.99 5.48 4.71
C GLY A 276 -1.33 5.17 3.26
N GLY A 277 -2.00 4.04 3.02
CA GLY A 277 -2.29 3.51 1.68
C GLY A 277 -0.97 3.27 0.93
N GLN A 278 -0.02 2.66 1.63
CA GLN A 278 1.39 2.69 1.27
C GLN A 278 1.80 1.60 0.28
N SER A 279 2.82 1.90 -0.52
CA SER A 279 3.65 0.93 -1.20
C SER A 279 5.12 1.06 -0.77
N VAL A 280 5.88 -0.02 -0.92
CA VAL A 280 7.32 -0.03 -0.67
C VAL A 280 8.04 -0.59 -1.89
N PHE A 281 9.07 0.12 -2.37
CA PHE A 281 9.87 -0.35 -3.50
C PHE A 281 11.36 -0.15 -3.26
N SER A 282 12.16 -1.06 -3.82
CA SER A 282 13.62 -0.89 -3.88
C SER A 282 13.96 0.02 -5.06
N ASP A 283 14.41 1.24 -4.81
CA ASP A 283 14.75 2.20 -5.86
C ASP A 283 16.13 1.88 -6.47
N PRO A 284 16.19 1.50 -7.76
CA PRO A 284 17.46 1.17 -8.39
C PRO A 284 18.35 2.40 -8.65
N VAL A 285 17.83 3.62 -8.59
CA VAL A 285 18.61 4.84 -8.84
C VAL A 285 19.36 5.28 -7.58
N SER A 286 18.68 5.34 -6.43
CA SER A 286 19.32 5.67 -5.15
C SER A 286 19.95 4.47 -4.44
N GLY A 287 19.52 3.23 -4.77
CA GLY A 287 19.94 2.02 -4.07
C GLY A 287 19.33 1.90 -2.67
N ARG A 288 18.23 2.60 -2.40
CA ARG A 288 17.53 2.61 -1.11
C ARG A 288 16.11 2.09 -1.27
N ASP A 289 15.57 1.59 -0.16
CA ASP A 289 14.15 1.27 -0.06
C ASP A 289 13.35 2.56 0.16
N VAL A 290 12.21 2.68 -0.50
CA VAL A 290 11.38 3.89 -0.50
C VAL A 290 9.97 3.52 -0.09
N LEU A 291 9.45 4.23 0.91
CA LEU A 291 8.05 4.23 1.31
C LEU A 291 7.33 5.32 0.52
N VAL A 292 6.26 4.95 -0.17
CA VAL A 292 5.38 5.87 -0.89
C VAL A 292 3.97 5.74 -0.35
N TYR A 293 3.34 6.86 -0.07
CA TYR A 293 2.07 6.90 0.66
C TYR A 293 1.28 8.15 0.30
N HIS A 294 0.01 8.20 0.69
CA HIS A 294 -0.74 9.45 0.69
C HIS A 294 -0.87 10.00 2.11
N TYR A 295 -0.96 11.31 2.24
CA TYR A 295 -1.30 11.98 3.50
C TYR A 295 -2.25 13.15 3.24
N VAL A 296 -2.98 13.57 4.26
CA VAL A 296 -3.81 14.79 4.20
C VAL A 296 -3.07 15.91 4.96
N PRO A 297 -3.08 17.17 4.50
CA PRO A 297 -2.51 18.26 5.28
C PRO A 297 -3.27 18.39 6.59
N ASN A 298 -2.56 18.44 7.71
CA ASN A 298 -3.17 18.50 9.03
C ASN A 298 -4.05 19.75 9.19
N ASP A 299 -3.61 20.90 8.70
CA ASP A 299 -4.38 22.15 8.71
C ASP A 299 -5.57 22.19 7.72
N ALA A 300 -5.67 21.22 6.82
CA ALA A 300 -6.73 21.10 5.83
C ALA A 300 -7.25 19.65 5.70
N PHE A 301 -7.59 19.00 6.82
CA PHE A 301 -7.95 17.57 6.89
C PHE A 301 -9.21 17.16 6.09
N GLY A 302 -10.02 18.11 5.61
CA GLY A 302 -11.13 17.86 4.67
C GLY A 302 -10.76 18.04 3.20
N GLY A 303 -9.49 18.35 2.91
CA GLY A 303 -8.98 18.62 1.58
C GLY A 303 -8.63 17.36 0.77
N PRO A 304 -7.88 17.53 -0.33
CA PRO A 304 -7.28 16.39 -1.03
C PRO A 304 -6.12 15.78 -0.22
N SER A 305 -5.78 14.53 -0.53
CA SER A 305 -4.55 13.89 -0.10
C SER A 305 -3.42 14.11 -1.10
N TYR A 306 -2.19 14.09 -0.63
CA TYR A 306 -0.99 14.37 -1.41
C TYR A 306 0.03 13.25 -1.30
N LEU A 307 0.90 13.15 -2.32
CA LEU A 307 1.96 12.16 -2.40
C LEU A 307 3.04 12.43 -1.35
N GLY A 308 3.27 11.46 -0.48
CA GLY A 308 4.41 11.38 0.42
C GLY A 308 5.42 10.35 -0.09
N ILE A 309 6.70 10.68 -0.01
CA ILE A 309 7.82 9.80 -0.35
C ILE A 309 8.87 9.95 0.73
N ASN A 310 9.31 8.86 1.34
CA ASN A 310 10.44 8.81 2.26
C ASN A 310 11.29 7.59 1.96
N TYR A 311 12.54 7.60 2.43
CA TYR A 311 13.35 6.40 2.43
C TYR A 311 13.06 5.56 3.68
N LEU A 312 13.35 4.26 3.60
CA LEU A 312 13.34 3.34 4.72
C LEU A 312 14.77 2.89 5.05
N ASP A 313 15.07 2.83 6.34
CA ASP A 313 16.25 2.16 6.87
C ASP A 313 15.84 0.93 7.67
N PHE A 314 16.40 -0.22 7.33
CA PHE A 314 16.17 -1.51 8.00
C PHE A 314 17.35 -1.93 8.90
N SER A 315 18.37 -1.10 9.08
CA SER A 315 19.61 -1.43 9.81
C SER A 315 19.38 -1.82 11.28
N SER A 316 18.31 -1.32 11.90
CA SER A 316 17.90 -1.67 13.26
C SER A 316 17.21 -3.05 13.38
N GLY A 317 16.90 -3.67 12.23
CA GLY A 317 16.04 -4.85 12.12
C GLY A 317 14.55 -4.53 11.95
N TRP A 318 14.14 -3.28 12.18
CA TRP A 318 12.79 -2.76 11.88
C TRP A 318 12.90 -1.58 10.91
N PRO A 319 11.90 -1.36 10.03
CA PRO A 319 11.87 -0.19 9.15
C PRO A 319 11.75 1.10 9.97
N ILE A 320 12.61 2.05 9.65
CA ILE A 320 12.59 3.41 10.19
C ILE A 320 12.48 4.36 9.00
N VAL A 321 11.53 5.30 9.07
CA VAL A 321 11.38 6.36 8.07
C VAL A 321 12.53 7.34 8.21
N VAL A 322 13.23 7.60 7.10
CA VAL A 322 14.39 8.49 7.01
C VAL A 322 14.29 9.41 5.79
N SER A 323 15.05 10.50 5.81
CA SER A 323 15.19 11.44 4.69
C SER A 323 16.26 11.02 3.67
#